data_AF-A0A485AJ68-F1
#
_entry.id   AF-A0A485AJ68-F1
#
_cell.length_a   1.000
_cell.length_b   1.000
_cell.length_c   1.000
_cell.angle_alpha   90.00
_cell.angle_beta   90.00
_cell.angle_gamma   90.00
#
_symmetry.space_group_name_H-M   'P 1'
#
loop_
_entity.id
_entity.type
_entity.pdbx_description
1 polymer ?
#
loop_
_entity_poly.entity_id
_entity_poly.type
_entity_poly.pdbx_seq_one_letter_code
_entity_poly.pdbx_strand_id
1 'polypeptide(L)'
;MLEMSAEATRNPQVAAWLAEADERMFNNACAHMSKEYPNLSQARIRSCVEVMAVMVEGTIYRRHVPQQVQPEEMEKIYQEIINMLVTAK
;
A
#
# COMPACT_ATOMS: atom_id res chain seq x y z
N MET A 1 11.89 5.21 0.40
CA MET A 1 11.57 4.17 -0.60
C MET A 1 12.16 4.49 -1.95
N LEU A 2 11.90 5.65 -2.56
CA LEU A 2 12.37 5.98 -3.93
C LEU A 2 13.86 5.74 -4.22
N GLU A 3 14.75 6.25 -3.37
CA GLU A 3 16.19 6.04 -3.55
C GLU A 3 16.58 4.57 -3.40
N MET A 4 15.94 3.86 -2.47
CA MET A 4 16.11 2.42 -2.28
C MET A 4 15.60 1.63 -3.48
N SER A 5 14.45 1.99 -4.03
CA SER A 5 13.90 1.39 -5.25
C SER A 5 14.83 1.64 -6.44
N ALA A 6 15.36 2.86 -6.58
CA ALA A 6 16.33 3.18 -7.63
C ALA A 6 17.65 2.42 -7.47
N GLU A 7 18.13 2.22 -6.25
CA GLU A 7 19.34 1.43 -5.99
C GLU A 7 19.10 -0.08 -6.19
N ALA A 8 17.94 -0.60 -5.81
CA ALA A 8 17.56 -2.00 -6.04
C ALA A 8 17.62 -2.40 -7.53
N THR A 9 17.43 -1.46 -8.46
CA THR A 9 17.58 -1.74 -9.91
C THR A 9 19.00 -2.06 -10.35
N ARG A 10 20.00 -1.73 -9.52
CA ARG A 10 21.44 -1.79 -9.84
C ARG A 10 22.26 -2.56 -8.81
N ASN A 11 21.69 -2.88 -7.65
CA ASN A 11 22.34 -3.64 -6.59
C ASN A 11 21.44 -4.81 -6.12
N PRO A 12 21.83 -6.08 -6.38
CA PRO A 12 21.01 -7.24 -6.05
C PRO A 12 20.82 -7.46 -4.54
N GLN A 13 21.77 -7.03 -3.70
CA GLN A 13 21.63 -7.12 -2.25
C GLN A 13 20.55 -6.15 -1.75
N VAL A 14 20.54 -4.93 -2.29
CA VAL A 14 19.51 -3.93 -1.97
C VAL A 14 18.14 -4.37 -2.48
N ALA A 15 18.06 -5.01 -3.64
CA ALA A 15 16.83 -5.62 -4.14
C ALA A 15 16.29 -6.70 -3.20
N ALA A 16 17.15 -7.58 -2.68
CA ALA A 16 16.75 -8.60 -1.72
C ALA A 16 16.22 -7.99 -0.41
N TRP A 17 16.90 -6.97 0.14
CA TRP A 17 16.43 -6.27 1.34
C TRP A 17 15.10 -5.56 1.13
N LEU A 18 14.90 -4.95 -0.04
CA LEU A 18 13.66 -4.28 -0.39
C LEU A 18 12.49 -5.28 -0.44
N ALA A 19 12.69 -6.42 -1.12
CA ALA A 19 11.68 -7.47 -1.20
C ALA A 19 11.35 -8.07 0.18
N GLU A 20 12.35 -8.30 1.03
CA GLU A 20 12.13 -8.81 2.38
C GLU A 20 11.37 -7.80 3.25
N ALA A 21 11.69 -6.51 3.12
CA ALA A 21 10.99 -5.45 3.85
C ALA A 21 9.52 -5.33 3.41
N ASP A 22 9.28 -5.38 2.10
CA ASP A 22 7.95 -5.35 1.51
C ASP A 22 7.10 -6.55 1.98
N GLU A 23 7.64 -7.77 1.91
CA GLU A 23 6.95 -8.98 2.38
C GLU A 23 6.55 -8.88 3.86
N ARG A 24 7.44 -8.38 4.72
CA ARG A 24 7.13 -8.17 6.14
C ARG A 24 6.02 -7.13 6.33
N MET A 25 6.06 -6.02 5.59
CA MET A 25 5.02 -4.98 5.65
C MET A 25 3.66 -5.53 5.19
N PHE A 26 3.64 -6.24 4.07
CA PHE A 26 2.46 -6.86 3.50
C PHE A 26 1.82 -7.86 4.47
N ASN A 27 2.62 -8.76 5.05
CA ASN A 27 2.13 -9.77 5.99
C ASN A 27 1.59 -9.13 7.28
N ASN A 28 2.24 -8.08 7.79
CA ASN A 28 1.76 -7.33 8.95
C ASN A 28 0.43 -6.62 8.66
N ALA A 29 0.29 -5.99 7.50
CA ALA A 29 -0.95 -5.35 7.07
C ALA A 29 -2.09 -6.38 6.91
N CYS A 30 -1.81 -7.54 6.30
CA CYS A 30 -2.77 -8.63 6.22
C CYS A 30 -3.21 -9.09 7.60
N ALA A 31 -2.28 -9.30 8.54
CA ALA A 31 -2.59 -9.72 9.90
C ALA A 31 -3.44 -8.69 10.66
N HIS A 32 -3.24 -7.40 10.40
CA HIS A 32 -4.06 -6.33 10.95
C HIS A 32 -5.47 -6.37 10.36
N MET A 33 -5.60 -6.44 9.03
CA MET A 33 -6.89 -6.52 8.35
C MET A 33 -7.69 -7.76 8.71
N SER A 34 -7.06 -8.93 8.86
CA SER A 34 -7.74 -10.16 9.30
C SER A 34 -8.36 -10.02 10.69
N LYS A 35 -7.77 -9.21 11.57
CA LYS A 35 -8.33 -8.94 12.91
C LYS A 35 -9.50 -7.97 12.85
N GLU A 36 -9.37 -6.92 12.05
CA GLU A 36 -10.39 -5.87 11.93
C GLU A 36 -11.62 -6.32 11.14
N TYR A 37 -11.42 -7.15 10.10
CA TYR A 37 -12.45 -7.63 9.19
C TYR A 37 -12.50 -9.16 9.15
N PRO A 38 -12.88 -9.84 10.24
CA PRO A 38 -12.81 -11.30 10.36
C PRO A 38 -13.72 -12.05 9.38
N ASN A 39 -14.70 -11.36 8.79
CA ASN A 39 -15.64 -11.94 7.83
C ASN A 39 -15.10 -11.97 6.39
N LEU A 40 -14.00 -11.29 6.10
CA LEU A 40 -13.41 -11.29 4.75
C LEU A 40 -12.56 -12.55 4.54
N SER A 41 -12.58 -13.08 3.32
CA SER A 41 -11.68 -14.17 2.95
C SER A 41 -10.23 -13.70 2.94
N GLN A 42 -9.29 -14.61 3.22
CA GLN A 42 -7.87 -14.28 3.14
C GLN A 42 -7.44 -13.79 1.75
N ALA A 43 -8.05 -14.32 0.69
CA ALA A 43 -7.81 -13.84 -0.67
C ALA A 43 -8.23 -12.37 -0.83
N ARG A 44 -9.43 -12.01 -0.34
CA ARG A 44 -9.91 -10.62 -0.37
C ARG A 44 -9.01 -9.70 0.43
N ILE A 45 -8.63 -10.09 1.65
CA ILE A 45 -7.73 -9.31 2.51
C ILE A 45 -6.41 -9.02 1.80
N ARG A 46 -5.75 -10.05 1.26
CA ARG A 46 -4.48 -9.88 0.54
C ARG A 46 -4.62 -8.93 -0.66
N SER A 47 -5.69 -9.05 -1.44
CA SER A 47 -5.96 -8.14 -2.55
C SER A 47 -6.22 -6.71 -2.07
N CYS A 48 -6.96 -6.51 -0.99
CA CYS A 48 -7.21 -5.18 -0.44
C CYS A 48 -5.91 -4.53 0.07
N VAL A 49 -5.06 -5.28 0.77
CA VAL A 49 -3.74 -4.80 1.20
C VAL A 49 -2.91 -4.37 0.01
N GLU A 50 -2.85 -5.19 -1.04
CA GLU A 50 -2.08 -4.87 -2.26
C GLU A 50 -2.57 -3.57 -2.93
N VAL A 51 -3.88 -3.45 -3.12
CA VAL A 51 -4.48 -2.24 -3.71
C VAL A 51 -4.17 -1.01 -2.86
N MET A 52 -4.29 -1.12 -1.53
CA MET A 52 -3.95 -0.05 -0.61
C MET A 52 -2.46 0.32 -0.64
N ALA A 53 -1.57 -0.67 -0.73
CA ALA A 53 -0.13 -0.44 -0.85
C ALA A 53 0.19 0.35 -2.13
N VAL A 54 -0.31 -0.09 -3.29
CA VAL A 54 -0.14 0.61 -4.58
C VAL A 54 -0.65 2.06 -4.49
N MET A 55 -1.80 2.27 -3.87
CA MET A 55 -2.40 3.59 -3.68
C MET A 55 -1.52 4.49 -2.79
N VAL A 56 -1.02 3.98 -1.68
CA VAL A 56 -0.14 4.70 -0.74
C VAL A 56 1.20 5.02 -1.40
N GLU A 57 1.80 4.08 -2.11
CA GLU A 57 3.06 4.28 -2.84
C GLU A 57 2.92 5.34 -3.93
N GLY A 58 1.83 5.30 -4.69
CA GLY A 58 1.50 6.33 -5.68
C GLY A 58 1.41 7.72 -5.05
N THR A 59 0.78 7.83 -3.88
CA THR A 59 0.73 9.08 -3.11
C THR A 59 2.11 9.54 -2.69
N ILE A 60 2.93 8.65 -2.11
CA ILE A 60 4.29 8.96 -1.68
C ILE A 60 5.13 9.44 -2.86
N TYR A 61 5.06 8.75 -3.99
CA TYR A 61 5.77 9.13 -5.22
C TYR A 61 5.35 10.52 -5.70
N ARG A 62 4.04 10.79 -5.75
CA ARG A 62 3.49 12.06 -6.24
C ARG A 62 3.79 13.25 -5.31
N ARG A 63 4.11 13.03 -4.03
CA ARG A 63 4.53 14.11 -3.10
C ARG A 63 5.89 14.72 -3.45
N HIS A 64 6.68 14.11 -4.33
CA HIS A 64 7.94 14.67 -4.81
C HIS A 64 7.77 15.77 -5.86
N VAL A 65 6.55 16.00 -6.34
CA VAL A 65 6.19 17.12 -7.21
C VAL A 65 5.05 17.92 -6.57
N PRO A 66 4.86 19.19 -6.94
CA PRO A 66 3.70 19.95 -6.48
C PRO A 66 2.40 19.19 -6.78
N GLN A 67 1.63 18.91 -5.73
CA GLN A 67 0.31 18.31 -5.89
C GLN A 67 -0.61 19.31 -6.58
N GLN A 68 -1.41 18.81 -7.52
CA GLN A 68 -2.32 19.63 -8.33
C GLN A 68 -3.67 19.86 -7.65
N VAL A 69 -3.89 19.21 -6.51
CA VAL A 69 -5.13 19.20 -5.74
C VAL A 69 -4.81 19.25 -4.26
N GLN A 70 -5.76 19.71 -3.44
CA GLN A 70 -5.58 19.77 -2.00
C GLN A 70 -5.55 18.36 -1.37
N PRO A 71 -4.64 18.08 -0.43
CA PRO A 71 -4.55 16.78 0.23
C PRO A 71 -5.86 16.32 0.89
N GLU A 72 -6.63 17.25 1.46
CA GLU A 72 -7.86 16.96 2.18
C GLU A 72 -8.97 16.42 1.25
N GLU A 73 -9.01 16.88 0.00
CA GLU A 73 -9.95 16.37 -1.00
C GLU A 73 -9.55 14.95 -1.46
N MET A 74 -8.25 14.69 -1.59
CA MET A 74 -7.76 13.35 -1.88
C MET A 74 -8.03 12.37 -0.74
N GLU A 75 -7.86 12.79 0.52
CA GLU A 75 -8.10 11.95 1.70
C GLU A 75 -9.53 11.40 1.73
N LYS A 76 -10.54 12.23 1.44
CA LYS A 76 -11.94 11.80 1.36
C LYS A 76 -12.12 10.68 0.34
N ILE A 77 -11.55 10.83 -0.86
CA ILE A 77 -11.62 9.81 -1.92
C ILE A 77 -10.86 8.53 -1.52
N TYR A 78 -9.71 8.65 -0.85
CA TYR A 78 -9.00 7.49 -0.30
C TYR A 78 -9.89 6.71 0.68
N GLN A 79 -10.55 7.40 1.61
CA GLN A 79 -11.45 6.76 2.57
C GLN A 79 -12.63 6.07 1.88
N GLU A 80 -13.24 6.69 0.87
CA GLU A 80 -14.33 6.08 0.09
C GLU A 80 -13.89 4.79 -0.61
N ILE A 81 -12.72 4.80 -1.26
CA ILE A 81 -12.17 3.62 -1.93
C ILE A 81 -11.83 2.53 -0.91
N ILE A 82 -11.17 2.87 0.20
CA ILE A 82 -10.82 1.90 1.25
C ILE A 82 -12.08 1.26 1.84
N ASN A 83 -13.10 2.06 2.13
CA ASN A 83 -14.39 1.56 2.60
C ASN A 83 -14.99 0.59 1.59
N MET A 84 -15.03 0.95 0.30
CA MET A 84 -15.51 0.05 -0.75
C MET A 84 -14.73 -1.27 -0.80
N LEU A 85 -13.41 -1.23 -0.63
CA LEU A 85 -12.57 -2.43 -0.65
C LEU A 85 -12.90 -3.40 0.48
N VAL A 86 -13.17 -2.89 1.68
CA VAL A 86 -13.43 -3.72 2.87
C VAL A 86 -14.90 -4.09 3.07
N THR A 87 -15.84 -3.38 2.43
CA THR A 87 -17.28 -3.66 2.54
C THR A 87 -17.86 -4.41 1.35
N ALA A 88 -17.18 -4.43 0.19
CA ALA A 88 -17.66 -5.16 -0.98
C ALA A 88 -17.66 -6.68 -0.71
N LYS A 89 -18.84 -7.29 -0.88
CA LYS A 89 -19.11 -8.71 -0.68
C LYS A 89 -18.52 -9.57 -1.80
#